data_AF-K0B1J1-F1
#
_entry.id   AF-K0B1J1-F1
#
_cell.length_a   1.000
_cell.length_b   1.000
_cell.length_c   1.000
_cell.angle_alpha   90.00
_cell.angle_beta   90.00
_cell.angle_gamma   90.00
#
_symmetry.space_group_name_H-M   'P 1'
#
loop_
_entity.id
_entity.type
_entity.pdbx_description
1 polymer ?
#
loop_
_entity_poly.entity_id
_entity_poly.type
_entity_poly.pdbx_seq_one_letter_code
_entity_poly.pdbx_strand_id
1 'polypeptide(L)' 'MRLSELGGKEIVNLNDGGRLGVINDSDLVIDTKNGKILSLLVPDRNQFRLFGDKDEVEIPWDSIRKIGEDMMIIEFNKK' A
#
# COMPACT_ATOMS: atom_id res chain seq x y z
N MET A 1 -8.71 5.35 -13.99
CA MET A 1 -9.14 5.09 -12.60
C MET A 1 -9.07 6.40 -11.84
N ARG A 2 -10.04 6.68 -10.98
CA ARG A 2 -10.05 7.87 -10.10
C ARG A 2 -9.42 7.51 -8.75
N LEU A 3 -8.75 8.46 -8.10
CA LEU A 3 -8.22 8.25 -6.75
C LEU A 3 -9.32 7.83 -5.76
N SER A 4 -10.52 8.38 -5.91
CA SER A 4 -11.68 8.00 -5.09
C SER A 4 -12.06 6.52 -5.20
N GLU A 5 -11.74 5.87 -6.32
CA GLU A 5 -12.03 4.43 -6.51
C GLU A 5 -11.04 3.54 -5.77
N LEU A 6 -9.85 4.07 -5.42
CA LEU A 6 -8.87 3.37 -4.58
C LEU A 6 -9.26 3.41 -3.10
N GLY A 7 -10.05 4.40 -2.70
CA GLY A 7 -10.44 4.58 -1.31
C GLY A 7 -11.18 3.35 -0.76
N GLY A 8 -10.91 3.03 0.50
CA GLY A 8 -11.54 1.92 1.23
C GLY A 8 -11.04 0.52 0.85
N LYS A 9 -10.17 0.38 -0.16
CA LYS A 9 -9.63 -0.93 -0.53
C LYS A 9 -8.61 -1.42 0.47
N GLU A 10 -8.68 -2.70 0.75
CA GLU A 10 -7.71 -3.39 1.58
C GLU A 10 -6.49 -3.87 0.76
N ILE A 11 -5.29 -3.70 1.28
CA ILE A 11 -4.05 -4.13 0.63
C ILE A 11 -3.66 -5.51 1.15
N VAL A 12 -3.61 -6.50 0.25
CA VAL A 12 -3.33 -7.89 0.59
C VAL A 12 -2.14 -8.40 -0.23
N ASN A 13 -1.18 -9.01 0.46
CA ASN A 13 -0.02 -9.62 -0.18
C ASN A 13 -0.36 -11.03 -0.71
N LEU A 14 -0.01 -11.27 -1.96
CA LEU A 14 -0.24 -12.53 -2.66
C LEU A 14 0.58 -13.68 -2.09
N ASN A 15 1.76 -13.39 -1.55
CA ASN A 15 2.73 -14.41 -1.13
C ASN A 15 2.31 -15.13 0.16
N ASP A 16 1.76 -14.40 1.12
CA ASP A 16 1.43 -14.90 2.47
C ASP A 16 -0.05 -14.67 2.86
N GLY A 17 -0.83 -13.99 2.02
CA GLY A 17 -2.20 -13.57 2.34
C GLY A 17 -2.27 -12.49 3.41
N GLY A 18 -1.12 -11.88 3.77
CA GLY A 18 -1.02 -10.87 4.81
C GLY A 18 -1.74 -9.58 4.45
N ARG A 19 -2.50 -9.04 5.42
CA ARG A 19 -3.20 -7.76 5.32
C ARG A 19 -2.24 -6.65 5.72
N LEU A 20 -1.91 -5.75 4.79
CA LEU A 20 -0.92 -4.69 5.03
C LEU A 20 -1.56 -3.37 5.49
N GLY A 21 -2.86 -3.18 5.24
CA GLY A 21 -3.58 -1.98 5.63
C GLY A 21 -4.68 -1.62 4.64
N VAL A 22 -5.16 -0.38 4.71
CA VAL A 22 -6.16 0.18 3.79
C VAL A 22 -5.59 1.41 3.10
N ILE A 23 -5.97 1.61 1.83
CA ILE A 23 -5.42 2.71 1.02
C ILE A 23 -5.73 4.10 1.61
N ASN A 24 -6.85 4.25 2.33
CA ASN A 24 -7.23 5.54 2.93
C ASN A 24 -6.20 6.09 3.93
N ASP A 25 -5.41 5.20 4.52
CA ASP A 25 -4.40 5.56 5.50
C ASP A 25 -2.99 5.62 4.89
N SER A 26 -2.89 5.60 3.55
CA SER A 26 -1.62 5.52 2.81
C SER A 26 -1.33 6.81 2.05
N ASP A 27 -0.05 7.13 1.87
CA ASP A 27 0.40 8.20 0.98
C ASP A 27 0.82 7.67 -0.39
N LEU A 28 0.76 8.53 -1.42
CA LEU A 28 1.21 8.24 -2.78
C LEU A 28 2.50 8.99 -3.08
N VAL A 29 3.54 8.25 -3.46
CA VAL A 29 4.76 8.85 -4.02
C VAL A 29 4.55 9.04 -5.52
N ILE A 30 4.68 10.27 -5.99
CA ILE A 30 4.41 10.64 -7.38
C ILE A 30 5.67 11.26 -8.00
N ASP A 31 6.02 10.81 -9.21
CA ASP A 31 7.03 11.47 -10.04
C ASP A 31 6.50 12.84 -10.49
N THR A 32 7.11 13.90 -9.99
CA THR A 32 6.66 15.28 -10.25
C THR A 32 6.85 15.73 -11.69
N LYS A 33 7.63 15.01 -12.51
CA LYS A 33 7.89 15.37 -13.91
C LYS A 33 6.82 14.84 -14.85
N ASN A 34 6.30 13.64 -14.59
CA ASN A 34 5.38 12.95 -15.49
C ASN A 34 4.05 12.53 -14.83
N GLY A 35 3.90 12.73 -13.52
CA GLY A 35 2.69 12.41 -12.76
C GLY A 35 2.46 10.93 -12.50
N LYS A 36 3.44 10.05 -12.78
CA LYS A 36 3.32 8.62 -12.50
C LYS A 36 3.40 8.34 -11.01
N ILE A 37 2.58 7.40 -10.54
CA ILE A 37 2.66 6.89 -9.19
C ILE A 37 3.84 5.91 -9.12
N LEU A 38 4.74 6.13 -8.17
CA LEU A 38 5.93 5.32 -7.94
C LEU A 38 5.69 4.25 -6.87
N SER A 39 5.09 4.64 -5.75
CA SER A 39 4.85 3.74 -4.62
C SER A 39 3.70 4.23 -3.72
N LEU A 40 3.20 3.30 -2.89
CA LEU A 40 2.30 3.54 -1.77
C LEU A 40 3.10 3.46 -0.47
N LEU A 41 2.95 4.45 0.41
CA LEU A 41 3.50 4.41 1.76
C LEU A 41 2.39 3.97 2.71
N VAL A 42 2.45 2.73 3.18
CA VAL A 42 1.43 2.13 4.04
C VAL A 42 1.94 2.10 5.48
N PRO A 43 1.25 2.73 6.46
CA PRO A 43 1.68 2.69 7.85
C PRO A 43 1.69 1.26 8.40
N ASP A 44 2.82 0.82 8.98
CA ASP A 44 2.90 -0.47 9.66
C ASP A 44 2.19 -0.37 11.01
N ARG A 45 0.91 -0.77 11.05
CA ARG A 45 0.05 -0.68 12.25
C ARG A 45 0.32 -1.77 13.28
N ASN A 46 1.53 -2.32 13.35
CA ASN A 46 1.84 -3.38 14.29
C ASN A 46 1.67 -2.88 15.74
N GLN A 47 0.53 -3.21 16.36
CA GLN A 47 0.06 -2.64 17.63
C GLN A 47 0.96 -2.97 18.85
N PHE A 48 1.98 -3.81 18.65
CA PHE A 48 2.90 -4.27 19.69
C PHE A 48 4.12 -3.37 19.91
N ARG A 49 4.33 -2.32 19.11
CA ARG A 49 5.46 -1.40 19.28
C ARG A 49 5.04 -0.11 19.99
N LEU A 50 5.14 -0.11 21.32
CA LEU A 50 4.80 1.03 22.18
C LEU A 50 5.81 2.19 22.12
N PHE A 51 7.02 1.98 21.59
CA PHE A 51 8.06 3.02 21.46
C PHE A 51 8.99 2.71 20.28
N GLY A 52 8.83 3.44 19.18
CA GLY A 52 9.67 3.33 17.99
C GLY A 52 9.05 4.09 16.83
N ASP A 53 9.87 4.63 15.94
CA ASP A 53 9.45 5.42 14.78
C ASP A 53 8.32 4.73 14.00
N LYS A 54 7.42 5.53 13.41
CA LYS A 54 6.36 5.05 12.54
C LYS A 54 7.00 4.39 11.31
N ASP A 55 7.22 3.08 11.37
CA ASP A 55 7.70 2.32 10.23
C ASP A 55 6.59 2.35 9.16
N GLU A 56 6.89 2.89 7.99
CA GLU A 56 6.06 2.81 6.81
C GLU A 56 6.59 1.71 5.90
N VAL A 57 5.68 0.94 5.31
CA VAL A 57 6.02 -0.03 4.26
C VAL A 57 5.84 0.68 2.92
N GLU A 58 6.94 0.90 2.22
CA GLU A 58 6.91 1.38 0.84
C GLU A 58 6.62 0.21 -0.11
N ILE A 59 5.49 0.30 -0.80
CA ILE A 59 5.02 -0.70 -1.75
C ILE A 59 5.15 -0.11 -3.17
N PRO A 60 6.08 -0.59 -4.01
CA PRO A 60 6.21 -0.11 -5.38
C PRO A 60 4.92 -0.30 -6.15
N TRP A 61 4.52 0.68 -6.95
CA TRP A 61 3.28 0.63 -7.73
C TRP A 61 3.26 -0.57 -8.69
N ASP A 62 4.43 -0.95 -9.22
CA ASP A 62 4.62 -2.09 -10.12
C ASP A 62 4.39 -3.46 -9.44
N SER A 63 4.30 -3.50 -8.11
CA SER A 63 3.97 -4.72 -7.35
C SER A 63 2.47 -5.04 -7.36
N ILE A 64 1.63 -4.10 -7.77
CA ILE A 64 0.17 -4.28 -7.81
C ILE A 64 -0.17 -5.27 -8.93
N ARG A 65 -0.73 -6.42 -8.55
CA ARG A 65 -1.16 -7.46 -9.49
C ARG A 65 -2.61 -7.32 -9.91
N LYS A 66 -3.47 -6.87 -8.99
CA LYS A 66 -4.91 -6.69 -9.25
C LYS A 66 -5.52 -5.63 -8.35
N ILE A 67 -6.33 -4.76 -8.94
CA ILE A 67 -7.19 -3.82 -8.22
C ILE A 67 -8.63 -4.30 -8.41
N GLY A 68 -9.20 -4.87 -7.35
CA GLY A 68 -10.59 -5.32 -7.30
C GLY A 68 -11.53 -4.24 -6.76
N GLU A 69 -12.78 -4.64 -6.51
CA GLU A 69 -13.79 -3.76 -5.91
C GLU A 69 -13.45 -3.41 -4.47
N ASP A 70 -13.10 -4.41 -3.65
CA ASP A 70 -12.81 -4.21 -2.22
C ASP A 70 -11.33 -4.29 -1.84
N MET A 71 -10.48 -4.81 -2.73
CA MET A 71 -9.09 -5.11 -2.38
C MET A 71 -8.10 -4.83 -3.50
N MET A 72 -6.87 -4.50 -3.11
CA MET A 72 -5.69 -4.39 -3.93
C MET A 72 -4.75 -5.55 -3.60
N ILE A 73 -4.56 -6.45 -4.56
CA ILE A 73 -3.63 -7.57 -4.44
C ILE A 73 -2.28 -7.12 -4.96
N ILE A 74 -1.27 -7.28 -4.13
CA ILE A 74 0.12 -6.99 -4.47
C ILE A 74 0.95 -8.26 -4.37
N GLU A 75 2.07 -8.31 -5.07
CA GLU A 75 3.10 -9.32 -4.85
C GLU A 75 4.36 -8.64 -4.36
N PHE A 76 4.57 -8.69 -3.05
CA PHE A 76 5.65 -7.99 -2.38
C PHE A 76 6.39 -8.93 -1.43
N ASN A 77 7.71 -8.90 -1.49
CA ASN A 77 8.57 -9.59 -0.53
C ASN A 77 9.17 -8.52 0.38
N LYS A 78 8.68 -8.45 1.62
CA LYS A 78 9.27 -7.58 2.66
C LYS A 78 10.71 -8.07 2.88
N LYS A 79 11.69 -7.24 2.49
CA LYS A 79 13.11 -7.50 2.76
C LYS A 79 13.41 -7.34 4.23
#